data_AF-A0A946EJJ1-F1
#
_entry.id   AF-A0A946EJJ1-F1
#
_cell.length_a   1.000
_cell.length_b   1.000
_cell.length_c   1.000
_cell.angle_alpha   90.00
_cell.angle_beta   90.00
_cell.angle_gamma   90.00
#
_symmetry.space_group_name_H-M   'P 1'
#
loop_
_entity.id
_entity.type
_entity.pdbx_description
1 polymer ?
#
loop_
_entity_poly.entity_id
_entity_poly.type
_entity_poly.pdbx_seq_one_letter_code
_entity_poly.pdbx_strand_id
1 'polypeptide(L)'
;MSNKLTQGILAIASILGCSALQAKTNSSAFEYNFMYQRNMLAKAGANNITSAYRLYSLADYQISKNINIENPTLATFARASRVLFFDYPVASYSMIAQHEYFGHGGRLRDVGIKNISYNINIFSGAAMFSSAAYNARTLPKRAAISAGGMESTTLLATNIYNDWFEHGSVSSSDAMLSVQSSYDIIHYIDSTKNDSTANNPGHDVTGYISEINDWNGRNVLTASSLRKKNLVNYLNPFIWYGLYSVGNYIDSGERNWDLPCIDISGAKYLPAMALYLAPWGPEYHLNNFIKDSYGRNYVFTVRYGKTGDKKGSGLGLKIRKIYSNKLFSLDAGAHVWRQPELDATTAALSKERTGWMLSTTLNYAITKDFHANIQAGYKEKGFVPGETISSGALVKASVFVRI
;
A
#
# COMPACT_ATOMS: atom_id res chain seq x y z
N MET A 1 -12.00 -22.31 -18.01
CA MET A 1 -11.33 -21.22 -17.25
C MET A 1 -10.24 -20.47 -18.04
N SER A 2 -10.03 -20.74 -19.34
CA SER A 2 -8.91 -20.18 -20.12
C SER A 2 -9.21 -18.92 -20.96
N ASN A 3 -10.43 -18.36 -20.94
CA ASN A 3 -10.78 -17.22 -21.81
C ASN A 3 -10.69 -15.82 -21.16
N LYS A 4 -10.53 -15.73 -19.83
CA LYS A 4 -10.47 -14.42 -19.13
C LYS A 4 -9.06 -13.85 -19.03
N LEU A 5 -8.02 -14.70 -19.05
CA LEU A 5 -6.62 -14.26 -18.99
C LEU A 5 -6.19 -13.62 -20.32
N THR A 6 -6.64 -14.20 -21.44
CA THR A 6 -6.34 -13.73 -22.80
C THR A 6 -7.02 -12.39 -23.09
N GLN A 7 -8.24 -12.17 -22.59
CA GLN A 7 -8.92 -10.87 -22.71
C GLN A 7 -8.27 -9.78 -21.84
N GLY A 8 -7.72 -10.13 -20.67
CA GLY A 8 -6.93 -9.20 -19.85
C GLY A 8 -5.60 -8.79 -20.49
N ILE A 9 -4.92 -9.73 -21.14
CA ILE A 9 -3.66 -9.47 -21.87
C ILE A 9 -3.91 -8.63 -23.12
N LEU A 10 -5.02 -8.83 -23.83
CA LEU A 10 -5.41 -8.01 -24.99
C LEU A 10 -5.82 -6.58 -24.62
N ALA A 11 -6.42 -6.36 -23.44
CA ALA A 11 -6.71 -5.03 -22.92
C ALA A 11 -5.44 -4.27 -22.49
N ILE A 12 -4.41 -4.98 -22.03
CA ILE A 12 -3.08 -4.42 -21.75
C ILE A 12 -2.34 -4.13 -23.06
N ALA A 13 -2.51 -4.96 -24.09
CA ALA A 13 -1.94 -4.74 -25.42
C ALA A 13 -2.52 -3.52 -26.14
N SER A 14 -3.81 -3.19 -25.94
CA SER A 14 -4.42 -1.96 -26.47
C SER A 14 -3.94 -0.69 -25.74
N ILE A 15 -3.62 -0.78 -24.44
CA ILE A 15 -2.93 0.29 -23.70
C ILE A 15 -1.48 0.45 -24.21
N LEU A 16 -0.80 -0.65 -24.55
CA LEU A 16 0.56 -0.65 -25.10
C LEU A 16 0.65 -0.06 -26.52
N GLY A 17 -0.45 -0.03 -27.28
CA GLY A 17 -0.54 0.69 -28.56
C GLY A 17 -0.30 2.22 -28.45
N CYS A 18 -0.34 2.78 -27.23
CA CYS A 18 -0.01 4.18 -26.96
C CYS A 18 1.50 4.45 -26.80
N SER A 19 2.37 3.44 -26.97
CA SER A 19 3.83 3.62 -27.01
C SER A 19 4.34 4.48 -28.20
N ALA A 20 3.44 4.94 -29.09
CA ALA A 20 3.71 6.00 -30.06
C ALA A 20 3.66 7.44 -29.48
N LEU A 21 3.24 7.63 -28.22
CA LEU A 21 3.19 8.94 -27.54
C LEU A 21 4.42 9.14 -26.66
N GLN A 22 5.60 9.03 -27.28
CA GLN A 22 6.86 9.45 -26.68
C GLN A 22 6.92 10.98 -26.69
N ALA A 23 6.21 11.61 -25.76
CA ALA A 23 6.38 13.03 -25.49
C ALA A 23 7.58 13.20 -24.55
N LYS A 24 8.53 14.04 -24.96
CA LYS A 24 9.55 14.67 -24.11
C LYS A 24 8.89 15.40 -22.93
N THR A 25 8.43 14.68 -21.92
CA THR A 25 8.06 15.27 -20.65
C THR A 25 9.28 15.15 -19.74
N ASN A 26 9.64 16.24 -19.07
CA ASN A 26 10.57 16.24 -17.93
C ASN A 26 9.98 15.47 -16.71
N SER A 27 9.14 14.47 -16.96
CA SER A 27 8.60 13.59 -15.94
C SER A 27 9.59 12.47 -15.71
N SER A 28 9.91 12.21 -14.44
CA SER A 28 10.52 10.95 -14.00
C SER A 28 9.88 9.77 -14.75
N ALA A 29 10.68 8.94 -15.41
CA ALA A 29 10.20 7.76 -16.13
C ALA A 29 9.32 6.92 -15.20
N PHE A 30 8.01 6.88 -15.45
CA PHE A 30 7.08 6.15 -14.60
C PHE A 30 7.06 4.67 -14.98
N GLU A 31 7.12 3.80 -13.98
CA GLU A 31 6.89 2.37 -14.18
C GLU A 31 5.40 2.05 -14.03
N TYR A 32 4.84 1.38 -15.04
CA TYR A 32 3.47 0.87 -15.04
C TYR A 32 3.49 -0.63 -14.83
N ASN A 33 3.35 -1.09 -13.60
CA ASN A 33 3.54 -2.46 -13.17
C ASN A 33 2.22 -3.16 -12.78
N PHE A 34 1.77 -4.08 -13.65
CA PHE A 34 0.59 -4.90 -13.39
C PHE A 34 0.98 -6.27 -12.84
N MET A 35 0.68 -6.48 -11.56
CA MET A 35 1.05 -7.65 -10.79
C MET A 35 -0.13 -8.59 -10.56
N TYR A 36 0.15 -9.87 -10.80
CA TYR A 36 -0.65 -10.98 -10.34
C TYR A 36 -0.01 -11.65 -9.12
N GLN A 37 -0.83 -11.91 -8.12
CA GLN A 37 -0.51 -12.76 -6.98
C GLN A 37 -1.74 -13.62 -6.67
N ARG A 38 -1.51 -14.86 -6.20
CA ARG A 38 -2.60 -15.68 -5.67
C ARG A 38 -3.37 -14.89 -4.60
N ASN A 39 -4.71 -14.93 -4.68
CA ASN A 39 -5.63 -14.18 -3.81
C ASN A 39 -5.60 -12.65 -3.97
N MET A 40 -4.86 -12.08 -4.93
CA MET A 40 -4.81 -10.63 -5.18
C MET A 40 -4.74 -9.81 -3.88
N LEU A 41 -3.67 -10.03 -3.11
CA LEU A 41 -3.46 -9.36 -1.82
C LEU A 41 -3.08 -7.88 -2.01
N ALA A 42 -3.03 -7.15 -0.90
CA ALA A 42 -2.71 -5.73 -0.84
C ALA A 42 -1.51 -5.30 -1.68
N LYS A 43 -0.41 -6.07 -1.74
CA LYS A 43 0.77 -5.72 -2.56
C LYS A 43 0.50 -5.77 -4.06
N ALA A 44 -0.26 -6.76 -4.54
CA ALA A 44 -0.67 -6.82 -5.94
C ALA A 44 -1.63 -5.65 -6.25
N GLY A 45 -2.56 -5.36 -5.33
CA GLY A 45 -3.44 -4.20 -5.42
C GLY A 45 -2.68 -2.89 -5.52
N ALA A 46 -1.69 -2.67 -4.65
CA ALA A 46 -0.88 -1.46 -4.63
C ALA A 46 -0.20 -1.22 -5.99
N ASN A 47 0.44 -2.24 -6.56
CA ASN A 47 1.06 -2.14 -7.89
C ASN A 47 0.03 -1.83 -8.98
N ASN A 48 -1.08 -2.57 -9.00
CA ASN A 48 -2.11 -2.42 -10.04
C ASN A 48 -2.81 -1.06 -9.98
N ILE A 49 -3.19 -0.61 -8.78
CA ILE A 49 -3.87 0.68 -8.57
C ILE A 49 -2.91 1.83 -8.89
N THR A 50 -1.67 1.82 -8.39
CA THR A 50 -0.68 2.85 -8.74
C THR A 50 -0.49 2.93 -10.26
N SER A 51 -0.38 1.80 -10.95
CA SER A 51 -0.17 1.75 -12.40
C SER A 51 -1.37 2.27 -13.19
N ALA A 52 -2.58 1.82 -12.85
CA ALA A 52 -3.81 2.29 -13.47
C ALA A 52 -4.00 3.80 -13.24
N TYR A 53 -3.73 4.26 -12.02
CA TYR A 53 -3.85 5.67 -11.67
C TYR A 53 -2.84 6.54 -12.43
N ARG A 54 -1.58 6.10 -12.59
CA ARG A 54 -0.59 6.81 -13.40
C ARG A 54 -0.95 6.83 -14.89
N LEU A 55 -1.56 5.78 -15.43
CA LEU A 55 -2.06 5.78 -16.81
C LEU A 55 -3.16 6.82 -16.99
N TYR A 56 -4.07 6.92 -16.03
CA TYR A 56 -5.08 7.98 -15.99
C TYR A 56 -4.42 9.36 -15.97
N SER A 57 -3.46 9.60 -15.05
CA SER A 57 -2.76 10.88 -14.97
C SER A 57 -2.01 11.23 -16.27
N LEU A 58 -1.43 10.25 -16.95
CA LEU A 58 -0.78 10.45 -18.25
C LEU A 58 -1.80 10.87 -19.31
N ALA A 59 -2.92 10.14 -19.42
CA ALA A 59 -3.97 10.47 -20.39
C ALA A 59 -4.54 11.87 -20.14
N ASP A 60 -4.82 12.21 -18.87
CA ASP A 60 -5.28 13.54 -18.46
C ASP A 60 -4.26 14.64 -18.80
N TYR A 61 -2.97 14.39 -18.57
CA TYR A 61 -1.91 15.32 -18.97
C TYR A 61 -1.90 15.56 -20.49
N GLN A 62 -2.03 14.50 -21.30
CA GLN A 62 -2.04 14.66 -22.76
C GLN A 62 -3.22 15.49 -23.28
N ILE A 63 -4.37 15.41 -22.60
CA ILE A 63 -5.56 16.21 -22.91
C ILE A 63 -5.36 17.67 -22.46
N SER A 64 -4.80 17.87 -21.26
CA SER A 64 -4.72 19.19 -20.63
C SER A 64 -3.51 20.04 -21.04
N LYS A 65 -2.43 19.44 -21.56
CA LYS A 65 -1.16 20.16 -21.86
C LYS A 65 -1.29 21.34 -22.84
N ASN A 66 -2.34 21.37 -23.65
CA ASN A 66 -2.57 22.44 -24.63
C ASN A 66 -3.49 23.55 -24.09
N ILE A 67 -4.02 23.41 -22.87
CA ILE A 67 -4.85 24.42 -22.23
C ILE A 67 -3.90 25.42 -21.54
N ASN A 68 -3.71 26.58 -22.17
CA ASN A 68 -2.92 27.66 -21.58
C ASN A 68 -3.85 28.72 -20.97
N ILE A 69 -3.70 28.99 -19.68
CA ILE A 69 -4.43 30.03 -18.97
C ILE A 69 -3.42 31.12 -18.57
N GLU A 70 -3.43 32.24 -19.28
CA GLU A 70 -2.44 33.31 -19.09
C GLU A 70 -2.58 34.04 -17.75
N ASN A 71 -3.81 34.16 -17.23
CA ASN A 71 -4.07 34.81 -15.95
C ASN A 71 -3.67 33.88 -14.79
N PRO A 72 -2.67 34.23 -13.95
CA PRO A 72 -2.17 33.34 -12.90
C PRO A 72 -3.24 32.94 -11.88
N THR A 73 -4.10 33.87 -11.46
CA THR A 73 -5.18 33.60 -10.51
C THR A 73 -6.20 32.61 -11.08
N LEU A 74 -6.59 32.79 -12.35
CA LEU A 74 -7.49 31.86 -13.03
C LEU A 74 -6.83 30.49 -13.22
N ALA A 75 -5.54 30.45 -13.51
CA ALA A 75 -4.79 29.20 -13.64
C ALA A 75 -4.74 28.44 -12.30
N THR A 76 -4.48 29.13 -11.19
CA THR A 76 -4.52 28.56 -9.83
C THR A 76 -5.92 28.05 -9.50
N PHE A 77 -6.97 28.83 -9.77
CA PHE A 77 -8.35 28.40 -9.56
C PHE A 77 -8.72 27.18 -10.41
N ALA A 78 -8.29 27.13 -11.67
CA ALA A 78 -8.52 25.99 -12.56
C ALA A 78 -7.82 24.73 -12.05
N ARG A 79 -6.57 24.84 -11.59
CA ARG A 79 -5.83 23.72 -11.00
C ARG A 79 -6.43 23.25 -9.68
N ALA A 80 -6.83 24.18 -8.79
CA ALA A 80 -7.55 23.85 -7.56
C ALA A 80 -8.86 23.11 -7.85
N SER A 81 -9.63 23.60 -8.82
CA SER A 81 -10.87 22.96 -9.27
C SER A 81 -10.62 21.57 -9.85
N ARG A 82 -9.55 21.40 -10.66
CA ARG A 82 -9.14 20.09 -11.17
C ARG A 82 -8.82 19.12 -10.02
N VAL A 83 -8.03 19.57 -9.05
CA VAL A 83 -7.68 18.74 -7.89
C VAL A 83 -8.93 18.33 -7.11
N LEU A 84 -9.86 19.25 -6.85
CA LEU A 84 -11.04 19.00 -6.04
C LEU A 84 -12.09 18.13 -6.75
N PHE A 85 -12.35 18.39 -8.03
CA PHE A 85 -13.47 17.76 -8.76
C PHE A 85 -13.06 16.56 -9.62
N PHE A 86 -11.75 16.35 -9.86
CA PHE A 86 -11.26 15.23 -10.66
C PHE A 86 -10.21 14.39 -9.92
N ASP A 87 -9.07 14.98 -9.53
CA ASP A 87 -8.00 14.18 -8.93
C ASP A 87 -8.45 13.56 -7.59
N TYR A 88 -9.19 14.31 -6.76
CA TYR A 88 -9.69 13.83 -5.47
C TYR A 88 -10.71 12.68 -5.61
N PRO A 89 -11.78 12.76 -6.42
CA PRO A 89 -12.70 11.64 -6.61
C PRO A 89 -12.05 10.39 -7.21
N VAL A 90 -11.11 10.54 -8.16
CA VAL A 90 -10.40 9.40 -8.77
C VAL A 90 -9.46 8.74 -7.77
N ALA A 91 -8.73 9.54 -6.98
CA ALA A 91 -7.90 9.04 -5.89
C ALA A 91 -8.74 8.33 -4.82
N SER A 92 -9.91 8.87 -4.48
CA SER A 92 -10.83 8.30 -3.48
C SER A 92 -11.36 6.96 -3.92
N TYR A 93 -11.86 6.87 -5.16
CA TYR A 93 -12.28 5.60 -5.74
C TYR A 93 -11.16 4.56 -5.75
N SER A 94 -9.95 4.98 -6.13
CA SER A 94 -8.78 4.10 -6.20
C SER A 94 -8.37 3.58 -4.83
N MET A 95 -8.40 4.45 -3.82
CA MET A 95 -8.12 4.11 -2.43
C MET A 95 -9.19 3.15 -1.87
N ILE A 96 -10.48 3.42 -2.09
CA ILE A 96 -11.58 2.55 -1.64
C ILE A 96 -11.50 1.18 -2.34
N ALA A 97 -11.20 1.15 -3.64
CA ALA A 97 -11.00 -0.12 -4.35
C ALA A 97 -9.83 -0.92 -3.75
N GLN A 98 -8.74 -0.24 -3.38
CA GLN A 98 -7.63 -0.83 -2.64
C GLN A 98 -8.07 -1.38 -1.28
N HIS A 99 -8.85 -0.61 -0.52
CA HIS A 99 -9.38 -0.94 0.79
C HIS A 99 -10.27 -2.20 0.73
N GLU A 100 -11.31 -2.18 -0.09
CA GLU A 100 -12.32 -3.24 -0.14
C GLU A 100 -11.84 -4.50 -0.85
N TYR A 101 -11.31 -4.37 -2.07
CA TYR A 101 -11.05 -5.52 -2.92
C TYR A 101 -9.74 -6.22 -2.58
N PHE A 102 -8.68 -5.42 -2.39
CA PHE A 102 -7.32 -5.93 -2.13
C PHE A 102 -7.01 -6.04 -0.64
N GLY A 103 -7.65 -5.22 0.20
CA GLY A 103 -7.59 -5.29 1.66
C GLY A 103 -8.49 -6.37 2.22
N HIS A 104 -9.75 -6.04 2.51
CA HIS A 104 -10.72 -7.01 3.05
C HIS A 104 -10.85 -8.24 2.16
N GLY A 105 -11.12 -8.05 0.86
CA GLY A 105 -11.24 -9.13 -0.09
C GLY A 105 -9.98 -10.00 -0.16
N GLY A 106 -8.80 -9.38 -0.11
CA GLY A 106 -7.51 -10.09 -0.07
C GLY A 106 -7.40 -11.00 1.15
N ARG A 107 -7.69 -10.45 2.34
CA ARG A 107 -7.64 -11.18 3.62
C ARG A 107 -8.70 -12.27 3.72
N LEU A 108 -9.91 -12.02 3.24
CA LEU A 108 -10.99 -13.02 3.16
C LEU A 108 -10.57 -14.22 2.29
N ARG A 109 -10.02 -13.96 1.09
CA ARG A 109 -9.52 -15.02 0.20
C ARG A 109 -8.33 -15.76 0.83
N ASP A 110 -7.46 -15.04 1.53
CA ASP A 110 -6.29 -15.61 2.22
C ASP A 110 -6.69 -16.64 3.28
N VAL A 111 -7.76 -16.37 4.04
CA VAL A 111 -8.31 -17.31 5.03
C VAL A 111 -9.32 -18.31 4.43
N GLY A 112 -9.42 -18.38 3.10
CA GLY A 112 -10.24 -19.35 2.39
C GLY A 112 -11.74 -19.05 2.39
N ILE A 113 -12.17 -17.82 2.70
CA ILE A 113 -13.56 -17.40 2.51
C ILE A 113 -13.79 -17.13 1.02
N LYS A 114 -14.87 -17.71 0.49
CA LYS A 114 -15.26 -17.64 -0.93
C LYS A 114 -16.57 -16.86 -1.07
N ASN A 115 -16.99 -16.61 -2.32
CA ASN A 115 -18.25 -15.92 -2.66
C ASN A 115 -18.34 -14.53 -2.01
N ILE A 116 -17.33 -13.71 -2.28
CA ILE A 116 -17.25 -12.34 -1.80
C ILE A 116 -17.81 -11.42 -2.88
N SER A 117 -18.73 -10.55 -2.50
CA SER A 117 -19.29 -9.51 -3.37
C SER A 117 -18.79 -8.15 -2.92
N TYR A 118 -18.73 -7.17 -3.83
CA TYR A 118 -18.22 -5.84 -3.54
C TYR A 118 -19.22 -4.77 -3.99
N ASN A 119 -19.38 -3.74 -3.18
CA ASN A 119 -19.99 -2.48 -3.58
C ASN A 119 -18.91 -1.40 -3.39
N ILE A 120 -18.48 -0.75 -4.47
CA ILE A 120 -17.43 0.27 -4.44
C ILE A 120 -17.93 1.48 -5.23
N ASN A 121 -17.95 2.64 -4.57
CA ASN A 121 -18.20 3.93 -5.20
C ASN A 121 -17.14 4.94 -4.76
N ILE A 122 -17.28 6.20 -5.22
CA ILE A 122 -16.27 7.25 -5.01
C ILE A 122 -16.12 7.70 -3.55
N PHE A 123 -17.07 7.38 -2.65
CA PHE A 123 -17.06 7.84 -1.25
C PHE A 123 -17.26 6.73 -0.22
N SER A 124 -17.60 5.52 -0.64
CA SER A 124 -17.80 4.37 0.26
C SER A 124 -17.57 3.05 -0.45
N GLY A 125 -17.26 2.04 0.34
CA GLY A 125 -17.00 0.69 -0.09
C GLY A 125 -17.55 -0.32 0.92
N ALA A 126 -17.80 -1.54 0.46
CA ALA A 126 -18.04 -2.68 1.32
C ALA A 126 -17.71 -4.01 0.61
N ALA A 127 -17.02 -4.90 1.33
CA ALA A 127 -16.90 -6.31 1.01
C ALA A 127 -17.97 -7.14 1.74
N MET A 128 -18.87 -7.78 1.00
CA MET A 128 -19.94 -8.61 1.53
C MET A 128 -19.55 -10.10 1.49
N PHE A 129 -19.72 -10.81 2.60
CA PHE A 129 -19.35 -12.21 2.77
C PHE A 129 -20.23 -12.93 3.79
N SER A 130 -20.12 -14.27 3.86
CA SER A 130 -20.87 -15.07 4.83
C SER A 130 -20.38 -14.85 6.28
N SER A 131 -21.26 -14.37 7.15
CA SER A 131 -20.98 -14.23 8.59
C SER A 131 -20.63 -15.56 9.25
N ALA A 132 -21.24 -16.67 8.82
CA ALA A 132 -20.91 -18.00 9.35
C ALA A 132 -19.48 -18.40 8.98
N ALA A 133 -19.05 -18.17 7.72
CA ALA A 133 -17.69 -18.45 7.29
C ALA A 133 -16.65 -17.55 7.99
N TYR A 134 -17.03 -16.30 8.28
CA TYR A 134 -16.22 -15.35 9.05
C TYR A 134 -16.06 -15.78 10.51
N ASN A 135 -17.17 -16.11 11.18
CA ASN A 135 -17.19 -16.50 12.59
C ASN A 135 -16.51 -17.85 12.84
N ALA A 136 -16.34 -18.69 11.80
CA ALA A 136 -15.54 -19.91 11.87
C ALA A 136 -14.01 -19.66 11.88
N ARG A 137 -13.55 -18.41 11.86
CA ARG A 137 -12.14 -18.03 11.95
C ARG A 137 -11.75 -17.63 13.36
N THR A 138 -10.49 -17.89 13.71
CA THR A 138 -9.91 -17.45 14.98
C THR A 138 -9.96 -15.92 15.07
N LEU A 139 -10.11 -15.38 16.28
CA LEU A 139 -10.21 -13.93 16.50
C LEU A 139 -9.02 -13.15 15.91
N PRO A 140 -7.74 -13.61 15.97
CA PRO A 140 -6.65 -12.92 15.29
C PRO A 140 -6.81 -12.87 13.76
N LYS A 141 -7.35 -13.93 13.13
CA LYS A 141 -7.61 -13.93 11.68
C LYS A 141 -8.73 -12.98 11.31
N ARG A 142 -9.76 -12.88 12.16
CA ARG A 142 -10.83 -11.89 11.99
C ARG A 142 -10.28 -10.47 12.13
N ALA A 143 -9.44 -10.23 13.13
CA ALA A 143 -8.78 -8.93 13.31
C ALA A 143 -7.92 -8.56 12.09
N ALA A 144 -7.26 -9.54 11.48
CA ALA A 144 -6.53 -9.34 10.23
C ALA A 144 -7.43 -8.98 9.04
N ILE A 145 -8.67 -9.49 8.99
CA ILE A 145 -9.67 -9.14 7.98
C ILE A 145 -10.18 -7.73 8.22
N SER A 146 -10.56 -7.37 9.45
CA SER A 146 -11.02 -6.02 9.80
C SER A 146 -9.93 -4.96 9.58
N ALA A 147 -8.67 -5.29 9.87
CA ALA A 147 -7.54 -4.41 9.56
C ALA A 147 -7.19 -4.35 8.07
N GLY A 148 -7.72 -5.27 7.26
CA GLY A 148 -7.27 -5.53 5.90
C GLY A 148 -7.35 -4.32 4.97
N GLY A 149 -8.41 -3.51 5.08
CA GLY A 149 -8.58 -2.29 4.30
C GLY A 149 -7.51 -1.26 4.58
N MET A 150 -7.35 -0.85 5.84
CA MET A 150 -6.31 0.09 6.25
C MET A 150 -4.89 -0.43 6.00
N GLU A 151 -4.66 -1.74 6.14
CA GLU A 151 -3.39 -2.37 5.81
C GLU A 151 -3.06 -2.19 4.31
N SER A 152 -4.05 -2.37 3.44
CA SER A 152 -3.84 -2.30 2.00
C SER A 152 -3.62 -0.89 1.48
N THR A 153 -4.32 0.10 2.03
CA THR A 153 -4.14 1.53 1.68
C THR A 153 -2.80 2.06 2.19
N THR A 154 -2.38 1.68 3.40
CA THR A 154 -1.03 1.97 3.90
C THR A 154 0.06 1.41 2.98
N LEU A 155 -0.13 0.20 2.45
CA LEU A 155 0.80 -0.42 1.49
C LEU A 155 0.77 0.26 0.12
N LEU A 156 -0.38 0.78 -0.32
CA LEU A 156 -0.50 1.57 -1.55
C LEU A 156 0.29 2.89 -1.43
N ALA A 157 0.12 3.62 -0.33
CA ALA A 157 0.93 4.81 -0.04
C ALA A 157 2.42 4.48 -0.01
N THR A 158 2.81 3.42 0.71
CA THR A 158 4.20 2.96 0.79
C THR A 158 4.77 2.58 -0.58
N ASN A 159 3.96 2.03 -1.48
CA ASN A 159 4.39 1.73 -2.84
C ASN A 159 4.79 3.01 -3.59
N ILE A 160 3.96 4.06 -3.50
CA ILE A 160 4.25 5.37 -4.10
C ILE A 160 5.50 6.00 -3.46
N TYR A 161 5.67 5.91 -2.13
CA TYR A 161 6.85 6.43 -1.44
C TYR A 161 8.16 5.78 -1.88
N ASN A 162 8.14 4.46 -2.10
CA ASN A 162 9.29 3.75 -2.63
C ASN A 162 9.70 4.30 -4.00
N ASP A 163 8.73 4.63 -4.84
CA ASP A 163 9.00 5.19 -6.17
C ASP A 163 9.53 6.61 -6.06
N TRP A 164 8.89 7.48 -5.26
CA TRP A 164 9.40 8.84 -5.01
C TRP A 164 10.84 8.84 -4.50
N PHE A 165 11.15 7.96 -3.55
CA PHE A 165 12.50 7.82 -3.01
C PHE A 165 13.49 7.27 -4.04
N GLU A 166 13.08 6.28 -4.86
CA GLU A 166 13.92 5.74 -5.92
C GLU A 166 14.27 6.79 -6.98
N HIS A 167 13.27 7.59 -7.40
CA HIS A 167 13.45 8.65 -8.40
C HIS A 167 14.06 9.92 -7.81
N GLY A 168 14.01 10.11 -6.49
CA GLY A 168 14.47 11.33 -5.83
C GLY A 168 13.53 12.51 -6.07
N SER A 169 12.27 12.27 -6.42
CA SER A 169 11.29 13.30 -6.75
C SER A 169 9.88 12.95 -6.31
N VAL A 170 9.09 13.94 -5.91
CA VAL A 170 7.67 13.80 -5.57
C VAL A 170 6.83 14.29 -6.73
N SER A 171 6.01 13.39 -7.29
CA SER A 171 5.12 13.72 -8.41
C SER A 171 3.76 14.16 -7.89
N SER A 172 3.27 15.31 -8.36
CA SER A 172 1.92 15.78 -8.04
C SER A 172 0.84 14.90 -8.65
N SER A 173 1.18 14.12 -9.69
CA SER A 173 0.25 13.19 -10.32
C SER A 173 -0.25 12.15 -9.31
N ASP A 174 0.64 11.44 -8.62
CA ASP A 174 0.28 10.40 -7.64
C ASP A 174 0.26 10.89 -6.17
N ALA A 175 0.58 12.16 -5.93
CA ALA A 175 0.54 12.77 -4.60
C ALA A 175 -0.84 12.65 -3.91
N MET A 176 -1.92 13.00 -4.62
CA MET A 176 -3.28 12.92 -4.07
C MET A 176 -3.65 11.48 -3.67
N LEU A 177 -3.32 10.50 -4.52
CA LEU A 177 -3.55 9.08 -4.20
C LEU A 177 -2.75 8.66 -2.97
N SER A 178 -1.48 9.05 -2.85
CA SER A 178 -0.66 8.71 -1.69
C SER A 178 -1.21 9.33 -0.41
N VAL A 179 -1.63 10.61 -0.46
CA VAL A 179 -2.16 11.33 0.70
C VAL A 179 -3.44 10.69 1.18
N GLN A 180 -4.39 10.43 0.28
CA GLN A 180 -5.65 9.77 0.66
C GLN A 180 -5.41 8.35 1.19
N SER A 181 -4.54 7.58 0.55
CA SER A 181 -4.23 6.22 1.00
C SER A 181 -3.56 6.19 2.37
N SER A 182 -2.78 7.23 2.71
CA SER A 182 -2.17 7.38 4.04
C SER A 182 -3.15 7.89 5.08
N TYR A 183 -4.05 8.77 4.65
CA TYR A 183 -5.07 9.36 5.50
C TYR A 183 -6.18 8.38 5.84
N ASP A 184 -6.39 7.32 5.05
CA ASP A 184 -7.40 6.28 5.30
C ASP A 184 -7.33 5.74 6.74
N ILE A 185 -6.19 5.15 7.16
CA ILE A 185 -6.02 4.65 8.52
C ILE A 185 -6.13 5.76 9.57
N ILE A 186 -5.63 6.96 9.27
CA ILE A 186 -5.64 8.10 10.20
C ILE A 186 -7.10 8.47 10.50
N HIS A 187 -7.86 8.73 9.44
CA HIS A 187 -9.24 9.16 9.49
C HIS A 187 -10.15 8.09 10.09
N TYR A 188 -10.01 6.82 9.69
CA TYR A 188 -10.83 5.73 10.22
C TYR A 188 -10.66 5.59 11.73
N ILE A 189 -9.42 5.66 12.23
CA ILE A 189 -9.15 5.57 13.66
C ILE A 189 -9.66 6.82 14.39
N ASP A 190 -9.40 8.01 13.87
CA ASP A 190 -9.72 9.26 14.55
C ASP A 190 -11.22 9.55 14.62
N SER A 191 -11.97 9.15 13.59
CA SER A 191 -13.43 9.24 13.52
C SER A 191 -14.15 8.18 14.36
N THR A 192 -13.45 7.15 14.86
CA THR A 192 -14.04 6.11 15.70
C THR A 192 -14.38 6.65 17.10
N LYS A 193 -15.67 6.60 17.46
CA LYS A 193 -16.17 7.07 18.77
C LYS A 193 -15.79 6.12 19.91
N ASN A 194 -15.65 6.66 21.13
CA ASN A 194 -15.20 5.88 22.31
C ASN A 194 -16.18 4.79 22.77
N ASP A 195 -17.46 4.96 22.49
CA ASP A 195 -18.60 4.11 22.88
C ASP A 195 -19.00 3.11 21.77
N SER A 196 -18.29 3.12 20.65
CA SER A 196 -18.73 2.44 19.43
C SER A 196 -18.58 0.91 19.44
N THR A 197 -17.98 0.29 20.47
CA THR A 197 -17.71 -1.16 20.51
C THR A 197 -18.97 -2.05 20.44
N ALA A 198 -20.17 -1.50 20.61
CA ALA A 198 -21.43 -2.25 20.52
C ALA A 198 -22.40 -1.79 19.41
N ASN A 199 -22.26 -0.56 18.87
CA ASN A 199 -23.36 0.10 18.13
C ASN A 199 -23.11 0.33 16.63
N ASN A 200 -22.03 -0.18 16.04
CA ASN A 200 -21.82 -0.10 14.58
C ASN A 200 -21.25 -1.40 13.98
N PRO A 201 -22.06 -2.47 13.88
CA PRO A 201 -21.64 -3.69 13.23
C PRO A 201 -21.25 -3.43 11.77
N GLY A 202 -20.00 -3.75 11.41
CA GLY A 202 -19.45 -3.53 10.07
C GLY A 202 -18.39 -2.41 9.98
N HIS A 203 -18.17 -1.63 11.05
CA HIS A 203 -17.09 -0.65 11.08
C HIS A 203 -15.74 -1.30 11.41
N ASP A 204 -14.74 -1.15 10.55
CA ASP A 204 -13.47 -1.90 10.61
C ASP A 204 -12.70 -1.74 11.92
N VAL A 205 -12.50 -0.49 12.36
CA VAL A 205 -11.76 -0.20 13.60
C VAL A 205 -12.51 -0.74 14.82
N THR A 206 -13.83 -0.69 14.80
CA THR A 206 -14.68 -1.18 15.90
C THR A 206 -14.64 -2.70 15.96
N GLY A 207 -14.77 -3.37 14.80
CA GLY A 207 -14.62 -4.82 14.67
C GLY A 207 -13.25 -5.27 15.14
N TYR A 208 -12.20 -4.58 14.70
CA TYR A 208 -10.83 -4.84 15.12
C TYR A 208 -10.64 -4.72 16.64
N ILE A 209 -11.08 -3.62 17.26
CA ILE A 209 -10.98 -3.42 18.72
C ILE A 209 -11.72 -4.53 19.47
N SER A 210 -12.95 -4.85 19.02
CA SER A 210 -13.76 -5.91 19.62
C SER A 210 -13.04 -7.26 19.58
N GLU A 211 -12.53 -7.64 18.41
CA GLU A 211 -11.85 -8.93 18.21
C GLU A 211 -10.55 -9.05 19.01
N ILE A 212 -9.79 -7.96 19.14
CA ILE A 212 -8.61 -7.91 19.99
C ILE A 212 -8.98 -8.07 21.47
N ASN A 213 -10.02 -7.40 21.95
CA ASN A 213 -10.46 -7.48 23.35
C ASN A 213 -11.05 -8.85 23.69
N ASP A 214 -11.90 -9.39 22.80
CA ASP A 214 -12.47 -10.72 22.93
C ASP A 214 -11.38 -11.80 22.98
N TRP A 215 -10.35 -11.67 22.13
CA TRP A 215 -9.23 -12.62 22.12
C TRP A 215 -8.43 -12.57 23.43
N ASN A 216 -8.32 -11.38 24.03
CA ASN A 216 -7.67 -11.19 25.33
C ASN A 216 -8.58 -11.55 26.52
N GLY A 217 -9.89 -11.73 26.32
CA GLY A 217 -10.89 -11.92 27.37
C GLY A 217 -11.07 -10.71 28.29
N ARG A 218 -10.56 -9.53 27.89
CA ARG A 218 -10.63 -8.27 28.65
C ARG A 218 -10.37 -7.08 27.73
N ASN A 219 -10.80 -5.89 28.16
CA ASN A 219 -10.61 -4.64 27.42
C ASN A 219 -9.15 -4.15 27.49
N VAL A 220 -8.31 -4.60 26.56
CA VAL A 220 -6.88 -4.21 26.45
C VAL A 220 -6.64 -3.09 25.44
N LEU A 221 -7.59 -2.83 24.55
CA LEU A 221 -7.53 -1.81 23.51
C LEU A 221 -8.84 -1.02 23.49
N THR A 222 -8.73 0.30 23.40
CA THR A 222 -9.88 1.21 23.27
C THR A 222 -9.67 2.17 22.09
N ALA A 223 -10.74 2.76 21.56
CA ALA A 223 -10.65 3.75 20.48
C ALA A 223 -9.76 4.94 20.90
N SER A 224 -9.91 5.45 22.13
CA SER A 224 -9.03 6.49 22.69
C SER A 224 -7.55 6.09 22.68
N SER A 225 -7.24 4.86 23.14
CA SER A 225 -5.86 4.38 23.12
C SER A 225 -5.32 4.24 21.69
N LEU A 226 -6.15 3.81 20.74
CA LEU A 226 -5.76 3.64 19.36
C LEU A 226 -5.49 4.98 18.67
N ARG A 227 -6.32 6.00 18.89
CA ARG A 227 -6.10 7.37 18.41
C ARG A 227 -4.78 7.95 18.90
N LYS A 228 -4.42 7.74 20.18
CA LYS A 228 -3.10 8.15 20.69
C LYS A 228 -1.94 7.44 19.97
N LYS A 229 -2.10 6.15 19.65
CA LYS A 229 -1.10 5.39 18.88
C LYS A 229 -1.00 5.86 17.43
N ASN A 230 -2.13 6.26 16.85
CA ASN A 230 -2.27 6.72 15.46
C ASN A 230 -1.50 8.03 15.18
N LEU A 231 -1.25 8.85 16.20
CA LEU A 231 -0.46 10.08 16.07
C LEU A 231 0.92 9.87 15.44
N VAL A 232 1.48 8.66 15.55
CA VAL A 232 2.76 8.30 14.95
C VAL A 232 2.75 8.43 13.41
N ASN A 233 1.59 8.28 12.77
CA ASN A 233 1.47 8.39 11.31
C ASN A 233 1.80 9.81 10.82
N TYR A 234 1.58 10.84 11.63
CA TYR A 234 1.97 12.21 11.30
C TYR A 234 3.49 12.44 11.29
N LEU A 235 4.27 11.50 11.84
CA LEU A 235 5.74 11.52 11.76
C LEU A 235 6.26 10.94 10.44
N ASN A 236 5.38 10.57 9.51
CA ASN A 236 5.76 10.17 8.17
C ASN A 236 5.97 11.41 7.27
N PRO A 237 7.22 11.73 6.86
CA PRO A 237 7.49 12.91 6.04
C PRO A 237 6.82 12.86 4.66
N PHE A 238 6.60 11.66 4.11
CA PHE A 238 6.01 11.52 2.79
C PHE A 238 4.56 12.01 2.70
N ILE A 239 3.79 11.99 3.80
CA ILE A 239 2.43 12.55 3.83
C ILE A 239 2.49 14.06 3.57
N TRP A 240 3.43 14.75 4.23
CA TRP A 240 3.62 16.19 4.11
C TRP A 240 4.19 16.57 2.75
N TYR A 241 5.12 15.77 2.23
CA TYR A 241 5.65 15.98 0.88
C TYR A 241 4.56 15.82 -0.19
N GLY A 242 3.67 14.83 -0.04
CA GLY A 242 2.50 14.68 -0.91
C GLY A 242 1.57 15.90 -0.85
N LEU A 243 1.25 16.37 0.36
CA LEU A 243 0.39 17.56 0.55
C LEU A 243 0.99 18.82 -0.07
N TYR A 244 2.28 19.09 0.17
CA TYR A 244 2.93 20.24 -0.47
C TYR A 244 3.00 20.03 -1.98
N SER A 245 3.27 18.83 -2.51
CA SER A 245 3.32 18.61 -3.97
C SER A 245 1.98 18.94 -4.64
N VAL A 246 0.85 18.61 -3.99
CA VAL A 246 -0.48 19.05 -4.43
C VAL A 246 -0.60 20.59 -4.37
N GLY A 247 -0.19 21.21 -3.27
CA GLY A 247 -0.24 22.67 -3.11
C GLY A 247 0.61 23.42 -4.14
N ASN A 248 1.85 22.96 -4.38
CA ASN A 248 2.76 23.51 -5.37
C ASN A 248 2.19 23.36 -6.78
N TYR A 249 1.58 22.22 -7.10
CA TYR A 249 0.86 22.07 -8.37
C TYR A 249 -0.29 23.07 -8.50
N ILE A 250 -1.07 23.30 -7.44
CA ILE A 250 -2.16 24.29 -7.48
C ILE A 250 -1.59 25.70 -7.71
N ASP A 251 -0.55 26.09 -6.98
CA ASP A 251 0.01 27.44 -7.00
C ASP A 251 0.81 27.74 -8.27
N SER A 252 1.82 26.92 -8.58
CA SER A 252 2.79 27.17 -9.65
C SER A 252 2.56 26.31 -10.90
N GLY A 253 1.78 25.24 -10.79
CA GLY A 253 1.62 24.25 -11.86
C GLY A 253 2.77 23.24 -11.94
N GLU A 254 3.76 23.32 -11.04
CA GLU A 254 4.89 22.40 -10.99
C GLU A 254 4.41 20.98 -10.64
N ARG A 255 4.79 20.01 -11.49
CA ARG A 255 4.34 18.62 -11.38
C ARG A 255 5.33 17.70 -10.68
N ASN A 256 6.60 18.07 -10.65
CA ASN A 256 7.64 17.29 -10.02
C ASN A 256 8.48 18.21 -9.17
N TRP A 257 8.82 17.72 -8.00
CA TRP A 257 9.59 18.41 -6.99
C TRP A 257 10.77 17.49 -6.64
N ASP A 258 11.95 18.03 -6.26
CA ASP A 258 13.10 17.26 -5.72
C ASP A 258 12.94 16.78 -4.26
N LEU A 259 12.83 15.47 -4.03
CA LEU A 259 12.52 14.91 -2.71
C LEU A 259 13.59 15.31 -1.67
N PRO A 260 13.25 16.08 -0.61
CA PRO A 260 14.21 16.47 0.40
C PRO A 260 14.60 15.23 1.21
N CYS A 261 15.90 14.98 1.29
CA CYS A 261 16.47 13.86 2.03
C CYS A 261 17.60 14.34 2.93
N ILE A 262 17.83 13.61 4.02
CA ILE A 262 19.03 13.80 4.83
C ILE A 262 20.20 13.21 4.04
N ASP A 263 21.23 14.01 3.77
CA ASP A 263 22.46 13.55 3.12
C ASP A 263 23.48 13.12 4.18
N ILE A 264 23.91 11.86 4.15
CA ILE A 264 24.89 11.28 5.05
C ILE A 264 26.03 10.72 4.20
N SER A 265 27.10 11.50 4.02
CA SER A 265 28.28 11.11 3.24
C SER A 265 27.94 10.66 1.80
N GLY A 266 27.02 11.35 1.13
CA GLY A 266 26.59 11.05 -0.23
C GLY A 266 25.49 9.99 -0.33
N ALA A 267 25.08 9.37 0.79
CA ALA A 267 23.88 8.55 0.86
C ALA A 267 22.66 9.40 1.22
N LYS A 268 21.53 9.19 0.55
CA LYS A 268 20.25 9.83 0.90
C LYS A 268 19.51 8.96 1.91
N TYR A 269 19.00 9.58 2.96
CA TYR A 269 18.29 8.90 4.04
C TYR A 269 16.97 9.62 4.37
N LEU A 270 15.92 8.83 4.59
CA LEU A 270 14.62 9.33 5.04
C LEU A 270 13.92 8.29 5.95
N PRO A 271 13.69 8.60 7.24
CA PRO A 271 12.87 7.77 8.10
C PRO A 271 11.38 8.05 7.89
N ALA A 272 10.55 7.00 7.92
CA ALA A 272 9.10 7.13 7.91
C ALA A 272 8.46 6.20 8.93
N MET A 273 7.62 6.77 9.79
CA MET A 273 6.84 6.02 10.75
C MET A 273 5.48 5.62 10.18
N ALA A 274 4.98 4.47 10.58
CA ALA A 274 3.62 4.04 10.29
C ALA A 274 3.04 3.20 11.44
N LEU A 275 1.73 3.31 11.65
CA LEU A 275 0.97 2.37 12.47
C LEU A 275 0.35 1.30 11.57
N TYR A 276 0.48 0.05 11.97
CA TYR A 276 -0.27 -1.06 11.38
C TYR A 276 -1.19 -1.69 12.44
N LEU A 277 -2.37 -2.11 12.03
CA LEU A 277 -3.28 -2.88 12.89
C LEU A 277 -2.98 -4.37 12.74
N ALA A 278 -1.96 -4.85 13.44
CA ALA A 278 -1.58 -6.27 13.36
C ALA A 278 -2.64 -7.18 14.02
N PRO A 279 -2.71 -8.47 13.67
CA PRO A 279 -3.75 -9.40 14.16
C PRO A 279 -3.86 -9.58 15.69
N TRP A 280 -2.83 -9.16 16.45
CA TRP A 280 -2.80 -9.23 17.92
C TRP A 280 -2.86 -7.86 18.59
N GLY A 281 -2.94 -6.78 17.81
CA GLY A 281 -2.93 -5.41 18.31
C GLY A 281 -2.05 -4.47 17.47
N PRO A 282 -2.12 -3.15 17.71
CA PRO A 282 -1.40 -2.17 16.91
C PRO A 282 0.13 -2.35 17.00
N GLU A 283 0.80 -2.21 15.86
CA GLU A 283 2.23 -2.37 15.67
C GLU A 283 2.82 -1.12 15.00
N TYR A 284 3.85 -0.54 15.61
CA TYR A 284 4.61 0.57 15.04
C TYR A 284 5.65 0.04 14.06
N HIS A 285 5.79 0.71 12.92
CA HIS A 285 6.78 0.43 11.90
C HIS A 285 7.63 1.68 11.69
N LEU A 286 8.95 1.54 11.80
CA LEU A 286 9.93 2.54 11.37
C LEU A 286 10.59 2.02 10.10
N ASN A 287 10.27 2.64 8.97
CA ASN A 287 10.86 2.36 7.68
C ASN A 287 12.00 3.33 7.41
N ASN A 288 13.20 2.81 7.21
CA ASN A 288 14.41 3.58 6.91
C ASN A 288 14.71 3.44 5.42
N PHE A 289 14.38 4.48 4.65
CA PHE A 289 14.69 4.54 3.23
C PHE A 289 16.11 5.06 3.06
N ILE A 290 16.97 4.29 2.39
CA ILE A 290 18.37 4.62 2.18
C ILE A 290 18.70 4.42 0.70
N LYS A 291 19.31 5.42 0.06
CA LYS A 291 19.87 5.32 -1.28
C LYS A 291 21.36 5.56 -1.17
N ASP A 292 22.15 4.54 -1.44
CA ASP A 292 23.61 4.66 -1.34
C ASP A 292 24.18 5.51 -2.49
N SER A 293 25.47 5.85 -2.40
CA SER A 293 26.18 6.62 -3.41
C SER A 293 26.31 5.90 -4.76
N TYR A 294 26.04 4.59 -4.81
CA TYR A 294 25.97 3.78 -6.03
C TYR A 294 24.56 3.71 -6.62
N GLY A 295 23.58 4.38 -6.01
CA GLY A 295 22.20 4.43 -6.46
C GLY A 295 21.36 3.19 -6.11
N ARG A 296 21.84 2.31 -5.22
CA ARG A 296 21.07 1.17 -4.71
C ARG A 296 20.12 1.63 -3.61
N ASN A 297 18.88 1.16 -3.66
CA ASN A 297 17.85 1.50 -2.68
C ASN A 297 17.67 0.38 -1.67
N TYR A 298 17.69 0.75 -0.40
CA TYR A 298 17.46 -0.12 0.75
C TYR A 298 16.26 0.41 1.53
N VAL A 299 15.42 -0.49 2.00
CA VAL A 299 14.39 -0.19 3.00
C VAL A 299 14.61 -1.13 4.18
N PHE A 300 15.06 -0.57 5.29
CA PHE A 300 15.20 -1.29 6.54
C PHE A 300 14.03 -0.97 7.47
N THR A 301 13.25 -1.98 7.82
CA THR A 301 12.06 -1.84 8.65
C THR A 301 12.31 -2.41 10.04
N VAL A 302 12.06 -1.62 11.07
CA VAL A 302 11.94 -2.10 12.46
C VAL A 302 10.47 -2.05 12.84
N ARG A 303 9.94 -3.15 13.39
CA ARG A 303 8.55 -3.20 13.85
C ARG A 303 8.44 -3.67 15.29
N TYR A 304 7.52 -3.06 16.04
CA TYR A 304 7.23 -3.42 17.42
C TYR A 304 5.79 -3.04 17.81
N GLY A 305 5.09 -3.95 18.47
CA GLY A 305 3.74 -3.72 18.98
C GLY A 305 3.52 -4.48 20.28
N LYS A 306 2.75 -3.89 21.20
CA LYS A 306 2.32 -4.54 22.43
C LYS A 306 0.88 -4.16 22.76
N THR A 307 0.05 -5.17 22.98
CA THR A 307 -1.35 -5.04 23.39
C THR A 307 -1.68 -6.13 24.39
N GLY A 308 -2.16 -5.72 25.57
CA GLY A 308 -2.27 -6.62 26.71
C GLY A 308 -0.92 -7.28 27.03
N ASP A 309 -0.93 -8.60 27.15
CA ASP A 309 0.27 -9.40 27.45
C ASP A 309 0.96 -9.93 26.18
N LYS A 310 0.51 -9.49 24.99
CA LYS A 310 1.05 -9.94 23.70
C LYS A 310 1.92 -8.87 23.07
N LYS A 311 3.07 -9.32 22.57
CA LYS A 311 4.03 -8.50 21.84
C LYS A 311 4.34 -9.11 20.48
N GLY A 312 4.51 -8.23 19.50
CA GLY A 312 5.04 -8.51 18.17
C GLY A 312 6.28 -7.65 17.96
N SER A 313 7.29 -8.22 17.32
CA SER A 313 8.49 -7.49 16.90
C SER A 313 9.06 -8.10 15.63
N GLY A 314 9.85 -7.34 14.89
CA GLY A 314 10.58 -7.88 13.76
C GLY A 314 11.46 -6.86 13.05
N LEU A 315 12.23 -7.40 12.12
CA LEU A 315 13.12 -6.67 11.25
C LEU A 315 12.83 -7.06 9.81
N GLY A 316 12.89 -6.09 8.91
CA GLY A 316 12.74 -6.27 7.47
C GLY A 316 13.87 -5.58 6.73
N LEU A 317 14.32 -6.18 5.64
CA LEU A 317 15.26 -5.57 4.71
C LEU A 317 14.77 -5.85 3.29
N LYS A 318 14.60 -4.78 2.51
CA LYS A 318 14.39 -4.86 1.07
C LYS A 318 15.55 -4.14 0.38
N ILE A 319 16.13 -4.77 -0.63
CA ILE A 319 17.20 -4.19 -1.44
C ILE A 319 16.75 -4.27 -2.90
N ARG A 320 16.69 -3.12 -3.57
CA ARG A 320 16.43 -3.04 -5.01
C ARG A 320 17.76 -2.97 -5.76
N LYS A 321 17.84 -3.65 -6.91
CA LYS A 321 19.01 -3.67 -7.80
C LYS A 321 20.29 -4.12 -7.09
N ILE A 322 20.22 -5.24 -6.36
CA ILE A 322 21.42 -5.91 -5.79
C ILE A 322 22.42 -6.23 -6.89
N TYR A 323 21.88 -6.68 -8.02
CA TYR A 323 22.59 -6.84 -9.27
C TYR A 323 21.75 -6.22 -10.37
N SER A 324 22.38 -5.58 -11.35
CA SER A 324 21.69 -5.05 -12.51
C SER A 324 22.63 -5.03 -13.72
N ASN A 325 22.11 -5.45 -14.86
CA ASN A 325 22.71 -5.22 -16.17
C ASN A 325 21.62 -4.73 -17.14
N LYS A 326 21.91 -4.72 -18.46
CA LYS A 326 20.96 -4.25 -19.47
C LYS A 326 19.74 -5.16 -19.67
N LEU A 327 19.87 -6.45 -19.35
CA LEU A 327 18.86 -7.49 -19.59
C LEU A 327 18.05 -7.83 -18.34
N PHE A 328 18.67 -7.80 -17.16
CA PHE A 328 17.97 -8.12 -15.92
C PHE A 328 18.51 -7.38 -14.71
N SER A 329 17.66 -7.24 -13.69
CA SER A 329 18.03 -6.83 -12.34
C SER A 329 17.45 -7.78 -11.31
N LEU A 330 18.14 -7.87 -10.17
CA LEU A 330 17.75 -8.69 -9.03
C LEU A 330 17.47 -7.81 -7.82
N ASP A 331 16.31 -8.04 -7.20
CA ASP A 331 15.95 -7.50 -5.90
C ASP A 331 15.91 -8.64 -4.88
N ALA A 332 16.12 -8.33 -3.60
CA ALA A 332 15.86 -9.27 -2.51
C ALA A 332 15.09 -8.62 -1.37
N GLY A 333 14.37 -9.46 -0.63
CA GLY A 333 13.64 -9.11 0.56
C GLY A 333 13.80 -10.18 1.62
N ALA A 334 14.08 -9.78 2.85
CA ALA A 334 14.16 -10.65 4.01
C ALA A 334 13.37 -10.04 5.17
N HIS A 335 12.63 -10.86 5.91
CA HIS A 335 12.00 -10.45 7.16
C HIS A 335 12.21 -11.53 8.21
N VAL A 336 12.45 -11.10 9.45
CA VAL A 336 12.46 -11.95 10.63
C VAL A 336 11.55 -11.32 11.67
N TRP A 337 10.86 -12.14 12.44
CA TRP A 337 9.93 -11.64 13.44
C TRP A 337 9.80 -12.58 14.61
N ARG A 338 9.27 -12.04 15.71
CA ARG A 338 8.74 -12.78 16.85
C ARG A 338 7.37 -12.19 17.20
N GLN A 339 6.31 -12.97 17.02
CA GLN A 339 4.92 -12.50 17.18
C GLN A 339 3.99 -13.61 17.66
N PRO A 340 2.78 -13.30 18.15
CA PRO A 340 1.82 -14.30 18.62
C PRO A 340 1.32 -15.21 17.51
N GLU A 341 1.03 -16.47 17.85
CA GLU A 341 0.36 -17.41 16.96
C GLU A 341 -1.08 -16.99 16.66
N LEU A 342 -1.44 -17.01 15.37
CA LEU A 342 -2.72 -16.53 14.87
C LEU A 342 -3.84 -17.58 14.88
N ASP A 343 -3.49 -18.83 15.16
CA ASP A 343 -4.44 -19.94 15.27
C ASP A 343 -4.90 -20.21 16.70
N ALA A 344 -4.33 -19.51 17.68
CA ALA A 344 -4.74 -19.63 19.07
C ALA A 344 -6.13 -19.02 19.27
N THR A 345 -7.02 -19.77 19.92
CA THR A 345 -8.40 -19.35 20.21
C THR A 345 -8.47 -18.21 21.22
N THR A 346 -7.51 -18.13 22.15
CA THR A 346 -7.38 -17.05 23.13
C THR A 346 -5.95 -16.54 23.21
N ALA A 347 -5.78 -15.32 23.72
CA ALA A 347 -4.46 -14.75 23.95
C ALA A 347 -3.67 -15.62 24.94
N ALA A 348 -4.27 -16.08 26.05
CA ALA A 348 -3.58 -16.90 27.04
C ALA A 348 -2.91 -18.16 26.45
N LEU A 349 -3.56 -18.80 25.47
CA LEU A 349 -3.04 -20.00 24.79
C LEU A 349 -2.03 -19.67 23.67
N SER A 350 -2.00 -18.43 23.20
CA SER A 350 -1.12 -18.01 22.12
C SER A 350 0.33 -17.88 22.59
N LYS A 351 1.23 -18.65 21.98
CA LYS A 351 2.68 -18.52 22.18
C LYS A 351 3.26 -17.54 21.16
N GLU A 352 4.32 -16.85 21.54
CA GLU A 352 5.13 -16.10 20.58
C GLU A 352 6.01 -17.06 19.79
N ARG A 353 6.02 -16.92 18.48
CA ARG A 353 6.91 -17.67 17.60
C ARG A 353 7.79 -16.75 16.80
N THR A 354 9.04 -17.18 16.67
CA THR A 354 9.95 -16.64 15.68
C THR A 354 9.58 -17.20 14.32
N GLY A 355 9.62 -16.35 13.29
CA GLY A 355 9.51 -16.81 11.91
C GLY A 355 10.26 -15.91 10.96
N TRP A 356 10.36 -16.34 9.70
CA TRP A 356 11.11 -15.64 8.68
C TRP A 356 10.44 -15.70 7.30
N MET A 357 10.83 -14.77 6.45
CA MET A 357 10.47 -14.71 5.04
C MET A 357 11.69 -14.32 4.22
N LEU A 358 11.91 -15.00 3.11
CA LEU A 358 12.89 -14.64 2.09
C LEU A 358 12.20 -14.56 0.73
N SER A 359 12.60 -13.58 -0.08
CA SER A 359 12.10 -13.41 -1.44
C SER A 359 13.17 -12.80 -2.32
N THR A 360 13.14 -13.14 -3.61
CA THR A 360 13.90 -12.47 -4.65
C THR A 360 12.97 -12.12 -5.80
N THR A 361 13.23 -10.99 -6.44
CA THR A 361 12.53 -10.58 -7.66
C THR A 361 13.54 -10.52 -8.79
N LEU A 362 13.28 -11.27 -9.86
CA LEU A 362 13.98 -11.13 -11.12
C LEU A 362 13.18 -10.18 -12.00
N ASN A 363 13.77 -9.04 -12.37
CA ASN A 363 13.23 -8.14 -13.37
C ASN A 363 13.97 -8.40 -14.69
N TYR A 364 13.24 -8.65 -15.77
CA TYR A 364 13.78 -8.99 -17.08
C TYR A 364 13.28 -8.00 -18.14
N ALA A 365 14.22 -7.41 -18.88
CA ALA A 365 13.94 -6.53 -20.01
C ALA A 365 13.67 -7.39 -21.25
N ILE A 366 12.40 -7.42 -21.67
CA ILE A 366 11.98 -8.11 -22.90
C ILE A 366 12.33 -7.22 -24.10
N THR A 367 12.05 -5.92 -23.97
CA THR A 367 12.52 -4.86 -24.86
C THR A 367 13.06 -3.70 -24.02
N LYS A 368 13.44 -2.58 -24.65
CA LYS A 368 13.85 -1.36 -23.92
C LYS A 368 12.73 -0.81 -23.01
N ASP A 369 11.49 -0.89 -23.48
CA ASP A 369 10.32 -0.26 -22.82
C ASP A 369 9.45 -1.30 -22.10
N PHE A 370 9.49 -2.57 -22.52
CA PHE A 370 8.67 -3.65 -21.98
C PHE A 370 9.49 -4.62 -21.14
N HIS A 371 9.02 -4.85 -19.92
CA HIS A 371 9.71 -5.67 -18.92
C HIS A 371 8.72 -6.64 -18.29
N ALA A 372 9.25 -7.73 -17.74
CA ALA A 372 8.51 -8.64 -16.89
C ALA A 372 9.26 -8.83 -15.59
N ASN A 373 8.56 -9.11 -14.49
CA ASN A 373 9.21 -9.61 -13.30
C ASN A 373 8.52 -10.83 -12.71
N ILE A 374 9.33 -11.63 -12.02
CA ILE A 374 8.87 -12.78 -11.25
C ILE A 374 9.49 -12.63 -9.87
N GLN A 375 8.64 -12.60 -8.86
CA GLN A 375 9.04 -12.75 -7.47
C GLN A 375 8.81 -14.18 -7.03
N ALA A 376 9.86 -14.79 -6.47
CA ALA A 376 9.83 -16.09 -5.84
C ALA A 376 10.37 -16.01 -4.42
N GLY A 377 9.85 -16.84 -3.52
CA GLY A 377 10.31 -16.86 -2.13
C GLY A 377 9.59 -17.88 -1.27
N TYR A 378 9.90 -17.86 0.01
CA TYR A 378 9.22 -18.65 1.02
C TYR A 378 8.97 -17.81 2.26
N LYS A 379 7.84 -18.07 2.90
CA LYS A 379 7.45 -17.43 4.14
C LYS A 379 6.98 -18.48 5.13
N GLU A 380 7.49 -18.40 6.36
CA GLU A 380 6.90 -19.13 7.47
C GLU A 380 5.58 -18.50 7.94
N LYS A 381 4.82 -19.28 8.70
CA LYS A 381 3.51 -18.87 9.21
C LYS A 381 3.64 -17.63 10.09
N GLY A 382 2.74 -16.66 9.90
CA GLY A 382 2.77 -15.41 10.64
C GLY A 382 2.22 -14.22 9.86
N PHE A 383 2.17 -13.05 10.49
CA PHE A 383 1.78 -11.81 9.85
C PHE A 383 2.99 -11.02 9.33
N VAL A 384 2.96 -10.74 8.02
CA VAL A 384 3.79 -9.71 7.37
C VAL A 384 2.83 -8.90 6.51
N PRO A 385 2.80 -7.55 6.61
CA PRO A 385 1.90 -6.73 5.81
C PRO A 385 1.99 -7.06 4.32
N GLY A 386 0.82 -7.26 3.72
CA GLY A 386 0.61 -7.53 2.31
C GLY A 386 0.93 -8.95 1.85
N GLU A 387 1.30 -9.84 2.77
CA GLU A 387 1.53 -11.26 2.51
C GLU A 387 0.48 -12.15 3.15
N THR A 388 0.38 -13.39 2.65
CA THR A 388 -0.48 -14.42 3.25
C THR A 388 -0.13 -14.65 4.71
N ILE A 389 -1.13 -14.93 5.55
CA ILE A 389 -0.94 -15.30 6.96
C ILE A 389 -0.33 -16.71 7.09
N SER A 390 -0.62 -17.59 6.13
CA SER A 390 -0.14 -18.96 6.12
C SER A 390 1.34 -19.03 5.74
N SER A 391 1.98 -20.16 6.05
CA SER A 391 3.28 -20.48 5.48
C SER A 391 3.13 -20.92 4.02
N GLY A 392 4.14 -20.68 3.19
CA GLY A 392 4.18 -21.21 1.84
C GLY A 392 5.09 -20.47 0.90
N ALA A 393 5.10 -20.95 -0.35
CA ALA A 393 5.80 -20.29 -1.44
C ALA A 393 5.16 -18.94 -1.75
N LEU A 394 6.00 -17.94 -1.95
CA LEU A 394 5.63 -16.63 -2.47
C LEU A 394 5.87 -16.66 -3.97
N VAL A 395 4.82 -16.48 -4.75
CA VAL A 395 4.93 -16.37 -6.21
C VAL A 395 4.10 -15.17 -6.65
N LYS A 396 4.76 -14.22 -7.32
CA LYS A 396 4.13 -13.08 -7.97
C LYS A 396 4.74 -12.92 -9.34
N ALA A 397 3.91 -12.57 -10.30
CA ALA A 397 4.37 -12.30 -11.66
C ALA A 397 3.78 -10.96 -12.09
N SER A 398 4.57 -10.19 -12.82
CA SER A 398 4.11 -8.90 -13.32
C SER A 398 4.69 -8.60 -14.68
N VAL A 399 3.99 -7.74 -15.41
CA VAL A 399 4.50 -7.07 -16.61
C VAL A 399 4.54 -5.58 -16.34
N PHE A 400 5.58 -4.91 -16.82
CA PHE A 400 5.66 -3.48 -16.67
C PHE A 400 6.25 -2.75 -17.87
N VAL A 401 5.82 -1.51 -18.02
CA VAL A 401 6.26 -0.60 -19.07
C VAL A 401 7.04 0.54 -18.43
N ARG A 402 8.18 0.90 -19.02
CA ARG A 402 8.91 2.14 -18.74
C ARG A 402 8.72 3.07 -19.93
N ILE A 403 8.10 4.23 -19.70
CA ILE A 403 7.87 5.27 -20.72
C ILE A 403 8.74 6.48 -20.41
#